data_AF-A0A645IDT4-F1
#
_entry.id   AF-A0A645IDT4-F1
#
_cell.length_a   1.000
_cell.length_b   1.000
_cell.length_c   1.000
_cell.angle_alpha   90.00
_cell.angle_beta   90.00
_cell.angle_gamma   90.00
#
_symmetry.space_group_name_H-M   'P 1'
#
loop_
_entity.id
_entity.type
_entity.pdbx_description
1 polymer ?
#
loop_
_entity_poly.entity_id
_entity_poly.type
_entity_poly.pdbx_seq_one_letter_code
_entity_poly.pdbx_strand_id
1 'polypeptide(L)'
;MPGFQPTDKVDKSKFGKADDNSNVKLYTSKENMIWGLAIPGPAKYPVEFKSILLAYPDLESWATSGGTNAKDWYKNFNENVYN
;
A
#
# COMPACT_ATOMS: atom_id res chain seq x y z
N MET A 1 3.49 2.72 -8.58
CA MET A 1 2.45 3.06 -7.58
C MET A 1 1.17 3.42 -8.34
N PRO A 2 0.00 3.55 -7.70
CA PRO A 2 -1.23 3.95 -8.39
C PRO A 2 -1.01 5.17 -9.28
N GLY A 3 -1.43 5.09 -10.54
CA GLY A 3 -1.28 6.20 -11.50
C GLY A 3 0.13 6.41 -12.08
N PHE A 4 1.13 5.62 -11.68
CA PHE A 4 2.43 5.59 -12.38
C PHE A 4 2.29 4.82 -13.69
N GLN A 5 2.99 5.28 -14.73
CA GLN A 5 2.97 4.59 -16.01
C GLN A 5 3.74 3.26 -15.94
N PRO A 6 3.23 2.18 -16.57
CA PRO A 6 4.01 0.98 -16.78
C PRO A 6 5.24 1.25 -17.64
N THR A 7 6.33 0.54 -17.35
CA THR A 7 7.49 0.48 -18.24
C THR A 7 7.17 -0.31 -19.51
N ASP A 8 7.97 -0.13 -20.56
CA ASP A 8 7.82 -0.86 -21.83
C ASP A 8 7.89 -2.40 -21.69
N LYS A 9 8.53 -2.89 -20.62
CA LYS A 9 8.66 -4.32 -20.31
C LYS A 9 7.46 -4.90 -19.54
N VAL A 10 6.45 -4.11 -19.20
CA VAL A 10 5.30 -4.64 -18.47
C VAL A 10 4.51 -5.58 -19.38
N ASP A 11 4.11 -6.72 -18.83
CA ASP A 11 3.14 -7.57 -19.49
C ASP A 11 1.73 -7.06 -19.22
N LYS A 12 1.21 -6.24 -20.15
CA LYS A 12 -0.13 -5.64 -20.06
C LYS A 12 -1.25 -6.69 -20.08
N SER A 13 -0.99 -7.93 -20.49
CA SER A 13 -2.00 -9.00 -20.48
C SER A 13 -2.48 -9.36 -19.07
N LYS A 14 -1.71 -8.96 -18.05
CA LYS A 14 -2.01 -9.17 -16.63
C LYS A 14 -2.92 -8.10 -16.03
N PHE A 15 -3.18 -6.99 -16.73
CA PHE A 15 -4.05 -5.94 -16.23
C PHE A 15 -5.52 -6.37 -16.25
N GLY A 16 -6.28 -5.88 -15.26
CA GLY A 16 -7.71 -6.13 -15.12
C GLY A 16 -8.06 -7.56 -14.70
N LYS A 17 -7.09 -8.32 -14.17
CA LYS A 17 -7.28 -9.70 -13.71
C LYS A 17 -7.54 -9.73 -12.20
N ALA A 18 -8.37 -10.68 -11.76
CA ALA A 18 -8.77 -10.83 -10.36
C ALA A 18 -9.24 -9.48 -9.76
N ASP A 19 -8.57 -8.98 -8.72
CA ASP A 19 -8.89 -7.71 -8.06
C ASP A 19 -8.22 -6.51 -8.70
N ASP A 20 -7.28 -6.70 -9.63
CA ASP A 20 -6.63 -5.60 -10.34
C ASP A 20 -7.64 -4.85 -11.21
N ASN A 21 -7.58 -3.52 -11.12
CA ASN A 21 -8.40 -2.57 -11.85
C ASN A 21 -7.55 -1.67 -12.75
N SER A 22 -6.37 -2.15 -13.18
CA SER A 22 -5.44 -1.40 -14.03
C SER A 22 -5.98 -1.09 -15.44
N ASN A 23 -7.18 -1.58 -15.77
CA ASN A 23 -7.93 -1.17 -16.95
C ASN A 23 -8.59 0.22 -16.79
N VAL A 24 -8.93 0.62 -15.57
CA VAL A 24 -9.54 1.92 -15.24
C VAL A 24 -8.52 2.83 -14.57
N LYS A 25 -7.81 2.31 -13.56
CA LYS A 25 -6.81 3.03 -12.77
C LYS A 25 -5.62 2.12 -12.49
N LEU A 26 -4.51 2.43 -13.14
CA LEU A 26 -3.26 1.64 -13.06
C LEU A 26 -2.85 1.35 -11.61
N TYR A 27 -2.51 0.09 -11.36
CA TYR A 27 -2.00 -0.46 -10.11
C TYR A 27 -2.91 -0.22 -8.89
N THR A 28 -4.23 -0.34 -9.10
CA THR A 28 -5.22 -0.30 -8.02
C THR A 28 -6.14 -1.49 -8.06
N SER A 29 -6.77 -1.80 -6.93
CA SER A 29 -7.84 -2.79 -6.88
C SER A 29 -9.18 -2.20 -7.35
N LYS A 30 -10.17 -3.07 -7.56
CA LYS A 30 -11.57 -2.65 -7.82
C LYS A 30 -12.16 -1.82 -6.67
N GLU A 31 -11.67 -2.02 -5.46
CA GLU A 31 -12.02 -1.26 -4.25
C GLU A 31 -11.08 -0.07 -4.00
N ASN A 32 -10.30 0.33 -5.01
CA ASN A 32 -9.38 1.47 -4.97
C ASN A 32 -8.23 1.31 -3.95
N MET A 33 -7.88 0.07 -3.58
CA MET A 33 -6.67 -0.23 -2.79
C MET A 33 -5.42 -0.11 -3.65
N ILE A 34 -4.28 0.15 -3.00
CA ILE A 34 -2.98 0.32 -3.64
C ILE A 34 -2.10 -0.91 -3.39
N TRP A 35 -1.26 -1.28 -4.35
CA TRP A 35 -0.35 -2.44 -4.21
C TRP A 35 1.04 -2.08 -3.65
N GLY A 36 1.35 -0.80 -3.50
CA GLY A 36 2.64 -0.36 -2.99
C GLY A 36 2.56 1.05 -2.42
N LEU A 37 3.32 1.27 -1.35
CA LEU A 37 3.34 2.49 -0.55
C LEU A 37 4.78 2.99 -0.43
N ALA A 38 4.99 4.27 -0.69
CA ALA A 38 6.26 4.93 -0.36
C ALA A 38 6.18 5.48 1.07
N ILE A 39 7.08 5.03 1.92
CA ILE A 39 7.19 5.48 3.31
C ILE A 39 8.37 6.44 3.41
N PRO A 40 8.19 7.64 4.00
CA PRO A 40 9.28 8.58 4.18
C PRO A 40 10.22 8.12 5.31
N GLY A 41 11.41 7.65 4.93
CA GLY A 41 12.46 7.27 5.87
C GLY A 41 12.54 5.75 6.13
N PRO A 42 13.25 5.33 7.20
CA PRO A 42 13.42 3.92 7.51
C PRO A 42 12.08 3.31 7.94
N ALA A 43 11.55 2.40 7.14
CA ALA A 43 10.38 1.60 7.47
C ALA A 43 10.81 0.20 7.94
N LYS A 44 10.15 -0.33 8.96
CA LYS A 44 10.32 -1.72 9.37
C LYS A 44 9.26 -2.58 8.70
N TYR A 45 9.68 -3.62 7.99
CA TYR A 45 8.77 -4.56 7.36
C TYR A 45 8.19 -5.51 8.42
N PRO A 46 6.86 -5.69 8.50
CA PRO A 46 6.28 -6.70 9.38
C PRO A 46 6.80 -8.09 9.04
N VAL A 47 6.84 -8.99 10.02
CA VAL A 47 7.09 -10.41 9.74
C VAL A 47 6.04 -10.96 8.76
N GLU A 48 6.42 -11.97 7.97
CA GLU A 48 5.54 -12.55 6.96
C GLU A 48 4.18 -12.98 7.54
N PHE A 49 3.12 -12.85 6.73
CA PHE A 49 1.73 -13.18 7.07
C PHE A 49 1.11 -12.34 8.21
N LYS A 50 1.78 -11.30 8.72
CA LYS A 50 1.15 -10.32 9.61
C LYS A 50 0.62 -9.13 8.82
N SER A 51 -0.59 -8.70 9.20
CA SER A 51 -1.20 -7.51 8.61
C SER A 51 -0.34 -6.28 8.89
N ILE A 52 -0.15 -5.44 7.88
CA ILE A 52 0.49 -4.14 8.04
C ILE A 52 -0.26 -3.24 9.02
N LEU A 53 -1.58 -3.44 9.20
CA LEU A 53 -2.38 -2.71 10.19
C LEU A 53 -2.02 -3.07 11.64
N LEU A 54 -1.45 -4.26 11.88
CA LEU A 54 -0.94 -4.62 13.20
C LEU A 54 0.43 -3.98 13.47
N ALA A 55 1.26 -3.85 12.42
CA ALA A 55 2.55 -3.19 12.49
C ALA A 55 2.41 -1.67 12.58
N TYR A 56 1.45 -1.09 11.87
CA TYR A 56 1.17 0.33 11.79
C TYR A 56 -0.33 0.59 12.03
N PRO A 57 -0.76 0.65 13.30
CA PRO A 57 -2.18 0.81 13.66
C PRO A 57 -2.83 2.06 13.08
N ASP A 58 -2.06 3.14 12.93
CA ASP A 58 -2.55 4.43 12.43
C ASP A 58 -2.68 4.49 10.89
N LEU A 59 -2.21 3.46 10.17
CA LEU A 59 -2.23 3.43 8.71
C LEU A 59 -3.66 3.51 8.15
N GLU A 60 -4.63 2.87 8.79
CA GLU A 60 -6.03 2.89 8.35
C GLU A 60 -6.63 4.30 8.44
N SER A 61 -6.38 5.02 9.54
CA SER A 61 -6.83 6.40 9.72
C SER A 61 -6.21 7.33 8.68
N TRP A 62 -4.93 7.14 8.36
CA TRP A 62 -4.25 7.88 7.31
C TRP A 62 -4.84 7.57 5.92
N ALA A 63 -5.03 6.29 5.59
CA ALA A 63 -5.50 5.85 4.28
C ALA A 63 -6.94 6.28 3.99
N THR A 64 -7.85 6.11 4.95
CA THR A 64 -9.28 6.44 4.80
C THR A 64 -9.54 7.95 4.77
N SER A 65 -8.66 8.74 5.40
CA SER A 65 -8.72 10.21 5.38
C SER A 65 -8.10 10.86 4.14
N GLY A 66 -7.61 10.06 3.18
CA GLY A 66 -6.87 10.57 2.02
C GLY A 66 -5.54 11.25 2.39
N GLY A 67 -4.92 10.83 3.50
CA GLY A 67 -3.64 11.34 3.99
C GLY A 67 -3.71 12.64 4.80
N THR A 68 -4.90 13.03 5.25
CA THR A 68 -5.09 14.24 6.07
C THR A 68 -4.88 13.97 7.56
N ASN A 69 -5.28 12.79 8.05
CA ASN A 69 -5.09 12.35 9.43
C ASN A 69 -3.83 11.48 9.57
N ALA A 70 -3.33 11.35 10.81
CA ALA A 70 -2.22 10.47 11.18
C ALA A 70 -1.01 10.55 10.22
N LYS A 71 -0.59 11.77 9.85
CA LYS A 71 0.48 12.01 8.86
C LYS A 71 1.81 11.34 9.21
N ASP A 72 2.03 11.08 10.49
CA ASP A 72 3.21 10.43 11.04
C ASP A 72 2.97 8.94 11.40
N TRP A 73 1.94 8.30 10.84
CA TRP A 73 1.58 6.89 11.11
C TRP A 73 2.78 5.93 11.02
N TYR A 74 3.71 6.18 10.09
CA TYR A 74 4.90 5.35 9.87
C TYR A 74 5.95 5.46 10.99
N LYS A 75 5.83 6.44 11.88
CA LYS A 75 6.67 6.57 13.08
C LYS A 75 6.10 5.77 14.25
N ASN A 76 4.81 5.45 14.22
CA ASN A 76 4.14 4.67 15.25
C ASN A 76 4.02 3.21 14.81
N PHE A 77 5.05 2.43 15.10
CA PHE A 77 5.07 1.00 14.80
C PHE A 77 5.06 0.15 16.07
N ASN A 78 4.33 -0.97 16.01
CA ASN A 78 4.28 -1.92 17.10
C ASN A 78 5.52 -2.82 17.09
N GLU A 79 6.44 -2.63 18.04
CA GLU A 79 7.69 -3.38 18.08
C GLU A 79 7.51 -4.90 18.23
N ASN A 80 6.36 -5.34 18.77
CA ASN A 80 6.09 -6.75 19.07
C ASN A 80 5.71 -7.60 17.85
N VAL A 81 5.63 -7.01 16.66
CA VAL A 81 5.35 -7.70 15.39
C VAL A 81 6.56 -7.73 14.45
N TYR A 82 7.74 -7.42 14.99
CA TYR A 82 9.04 -7.59 14.35
C TYR A 82 9.84 -8.67 15.10
N ASN A 83 10.64 -9.45 14.37
CA ASN A 83 11.60 -10.40 14.96
C ASN A 83 12.84 -9.68 15.48
#